data_AF-A0A096FMH1-F1
#
_entry.id   AF-A0A096FMH1-F1
#
_cell.length_a   1.000
_cell.length_b   1.000
_cell.length_c   1.000
_cell.angle_alpha   90.00
_cell.angle_beta   90.00
_cell.angle_gamma   90.00
#
_symmetry.space_group_name_H-M   'P 1'
#
loop_
_entity.id
_entity.type
_entity.pdbx_description
1 polymer ?
#
loop_
_entity_poly.entity_id
_entity_poly.type
_entity_poly.pdbx_seq_one_letter_code
_entity_poly.pdbx_strand_id
1 'polypeptide(L)'
;MEIILKYGRTPITQTLKMKTFLLAISTVAFFDVAQAMSFSVAVQKIQVFELARHSSAYCEKQGMPTNQSYVNWLTKSGTHFSEALSAVEKEVGKQAVSKDDQIVARAIIVKEISKSAQEYLSKKGVDCAMFDSILLTYSRFLKQ
;
A
#
# COMPACT_ATOMS: atom_id res chain seq x y z
N MET A 1 0.91 24.44 36.68
CA MET A 1 -0.50 23.98 36.76
C MET A 1 -0.52 22.54 36.31
N GLU A 2 -0.49 21.64 37.29
CA GLU A 2 -0.46 20.20 37.09
C GLU A 2 -1.88 19.67 36.90
N ILE A 3 -2.07 18.81 35.90
CA ILE A 3 -3.21 17.90 35.85
C ILE A 3 -2.63 16.49 35.87
N ILE A 4 -2.65 15.89 37.06
CA ILE A 4 -2.35 14.49 37.31
C ILE A 4 -3.61 13.69 36.99
N LEU A 5 -3.62 12.95 35.88
CA LEU A 5 -4.58 11.87 35.66
C LEU A 5 -3.98 10.57 36.21
N LYS A 6 -4.31 10.29 37.47
CA LYS A 6 -4.32 8.95 38.07
C LYS A 6 -5.27 8.09 37.24
N TYR A 7 -4.79 7.01 36.63
CA TYR A 7 -5.36 5.65 36.68
C TYR A 7 -4.58 4.73 35.73
N GLY A 8 -3.78 3.81 36.31
CA GLY A 8 -3.54 2.46 35.80
C GLY A 8 -2.86 2.26 34.44
N ARG A 9 -1.52 2.37 34.38
CA ARG A 9 -0.73 1.63 33.38
C ARG A 9 -0.83 0.14 33.67
N THR A 10 -1.63 -0.57 32.89
CA THR A 10 -1.42 -2.01 32.64
C THR A 10 -0.75 -2.14 31.27
N PRO A 11 0.38 -2.83 31.13
CA PRO A 11 1.09 -2.93 29.86
C PRO A 11 0.30 -3.85 28.91
N ILE A 12 -0.40 -3.27 27.94
CA ILE A 12 -1.11 -3.96 26.85
C ILE A 12 -0.11 -4.52 25.80
N THR A 13 1.14 -4.82 26.20
CA THR A 13 2.23 -5.14 25.27
C THR A 13 2.62 -6.62 25.29
N GLN A 14 2.18 -7.41 26.26
CA GLN A 14 2.58 -8.83 26.38
C GLN A 14 1.49 -9.85 26.05
N THR A 15 0.21 -9.51 26.14
CA THR A 15 -0.89 -10.47 25.86
C THR A 15 -1.27 -10.56 24.38
N LEU A 16 -0.84 -9.63 23.53
CA LEU A 16 -1.13 -9.67 22.10
C LEU A 16 -0.26 -10.69 21.33
N LYS A 17 0.89 -11.08 21.89
CA LYS A 17 1.91 -11.87 21.20
C LYS A 17 1.63 -13.38 21.11
N MET A 18 0.70 -13.91 21.89
CA MET A 18 0.51 -15.37 22.00
C MET A 18 -0.80 -15.88 21.40
N LYS A 19 -1.77 -15.01 21.08
CA LYS A 19 -3.03 -15.41 20.43
C LYS A 19 -3.00 -15.35 18.90
N THR A 20 -2.02 -14.69 18.32
CA THR A 20 -1.87 -14.57 16.86
C THR A 20 -1.39 -15.87 16.19
N PHE A 21 -0.99 -16.88 16.98
CA PHE A 21 -0.45 -18.14 16.47
C PHE A 21 -1.52 -19.23 16.21
N LEU A 22 -2.78 -19.01 16.61
CA LEU A 22 -3.84 -20.03 16.58
C LEU A 22 -5.12 -19.56 15.86
N LEU A 23 -4.96 -18.92 14.69
CA LEU A 23 -6.07 -18.68 13.75
C LEU A 23 -5.74 -19.26 12.37
N ALA A 24 -5.07 -20.40 12.37
CA ALA A 24 -5.07 -21.31 11.24
C ALA A 24 -6.24 -22.28 11.41
N ILE A 25 -7.00 -22.44 10.32
CA ILE A 25 -8.05 -23.46 10.09
C ILE A 25 -9.40 -23.11 10.74
N SER A 26 -10.31 -22.56 9.92
CA SER A 26 -11.65 -23.12 9.67
C SER A 26 -12.60 -22.02 9.17
N THR A 27 -12.89 -21.99 7.87
CA THR A 27 -14.25 -21.87 7.30
C THR A 27 -14.15 -21.84 5.78
N VAL A 28 -14.45 -23.00 5.19
CA VAL A 28 -14.90 -23.12 3.80
C VAL A 28 -16.41 -22.96 3.82
N ALA A 29 -16.96 -22.40 2.72
CA ALA A 29 -18.36 -22.08 2.43
C ALA A 29 -18.78 -20.68 2.90
N PHE A 30 -18.75 -19.70 1.99
CA PHE A 30 -19.83 -19.40 1.05
C PHE A 30 -19.23 -18.71 -0.18
N PHE A 31 -19.56 -19.19 -1.38
CA PHE A 31 -19.28 -18.48 -2.62
C PHE A 31 -20.14 -17.21 -2.64
N ASP A 32 -19.53 -16.10 -2.27
CA ASP A 32 -19.98 -14.78 -2.73
C ASP A 32 -18.98 -14.31 -3.80
N VAL A 33 -19.52 -13.87 -4.92
CA VAL A 33 -18.85 -13.67 -6.21
C VAL A 33 -18.13 -12.32 -6.20
N ALA A 34 -17.20 -12.17 -5.27
CA ALA A 34 -16.17 -11.14 -5.24
C ALA A 34 -14.98 -11.70 -4.47
N GLN A 35 -13.95 -12.19 -5.16
CA GLN A 35 -12.65 -12.38 -4.52
C GLN A 35 -12.16 -11.01 -4.06
N ALA A 36 -12.48 -10.66 -2.82
CA ALA A 36 -11.97 -9.46 -2.19
C ALA A 36 -10.44 -9.54 -2.18
N MET A 37 -9.78 -8.53 -2.75
CA MET A 37 -8.33 -8.43 -2.78
C MET A 37 -7.76 -8.61 -1.37
N SER A 38 -6.79 -9.50 -1.21
CA SER A 38 -6.13 -9.70 0.08
C SER A 38 -5.26 -8.48 0.43
N PHE A 39 -5.02 -8.24 1.72
CA PHE A 39 -4.17 -7.13 2.18
C PHE A 39 -2.77 -7.17 1.56
N SER A 40 -2.16 -8.36 1.44
CA SER A 40 -0.85 -8.50 0.81
C SER A 40 -0.85 -8.09 -0.66
N VAL A 41 -1.89 -8.48 -1.41
CA VAL A 41 -2.03 -8.10 -2.82
C VAL A 41 -2.26 -6.60 -2.94
N ALA A 42 -3.05 -6.01 -2.05
CA ALA A 42 -3.27 -4.57 -2.01
C ALA A 42 -1.97 -3.78 -1.78
N VAL A 43 -1.16 -4.21 -0.80
CA VAL A 43 0.16 -3.61 -0.52
C VAL A 43 1.09 -3.71 -1.74
N GLN A 44 1.13 -4.85 -2.42
CA GLN A 44 1.92 -5.02 -3.64
C GLN A 44 1.47 -4.08 -4.76
N LYS A 45 0.16 -3.93 -4.98
CA LYS A 45 -0.34 -2.99 -5.99
C LYS A 45 0.03 -1.55 -5.64
N ILE A 46 -0.11 -1.14 -4.37
CA ILE A 46 0.33 0.18 -3.90
C ILE A 46 1.84 0.37 -4.14
N GLN A 47 2.67 -0.65 -3.87
CA GLN A 47 4.11 -0.61 -4.16
C GLN A 47 4.40 -0.37 -5.64
N VAL A 48 3.69 -1.04 -6.54
CA VAL A 48 3.83 -0.83 -8.00
C VAL A 48 3.49 0.60 -8.39
N PHE A 49 2.39 1.16 -7.87
CA PHE A 49 2.03 2.56 -8.15
C PHE A 49 3.06 3.56 -7.63
N GLU A 50 3.54 3.38 -6.40
CA GLU A 50 4.55 4.26 -5.83
C GLU A 50 5.89 4.14 -6.58
N LEU A 51 6.30 2.94 -6.98
CA LEU A 51 7.48 2.74 -7.83
C LEU A 51 7.32 3.43 -9.19
N ALA A 52 6.17 3.31 -9.85
CA ALA A 52 5.91 3.99 -11.12
C ALA A 52 5.99 5.52 -10.98
N ARG A 53 5.37 6.08 -9.93
CA ARG A 53 5.39 7.51 -9.63
C ARG A 53 6.80 8.03 -9.41
N HIS A 54 7.56 7.38 -8.56
CA HIS A 54 8.93 7.80 -8.26
C HIS A 54 9.90 7.53 -9.41
N SER A 55 9.67 6.49 -10.21
CA SER A 55 10.47 6.22 -11.42
C SER A 55 10.30 7.35 -12.43
N SER A 56 9.06 7.83 -12.64
CA SER A 56 8.80 8.99 -13.50
C SER A 56 9.52 10.23 -12.97
N ALA A 57 9.35 10.56 -11.69
CA ALA A 57 10.02 11.71 -11.09
C ALA A 57 11.55 11.62 -11.11
N TYR A 58 12.10 10.41 -11.01
CA TYR A 58 13.54 10.16 -11.13
C TYR A 58 14.04 10.42 -12.55
N CYS A 59 13.31 9.97 -13.58
CA CYS A 59 13.67 10.20 -14.98
C CYS A 59 13.52 11.65 -15.42
N GLU A 60 12.48 12.34 -14.97
CA GLU A 60 12.30 13.78 -15.19
C GLU A 60 13.48 14.60 -14.66
N LYS A 61 14.00 14.24 -13.47
CA LYS A 61 15.21 14.88 -12.90
C LYS A 61 16.47 14.66 -13.75
N GLN A 62 16.47 13.65 -14.62
CA GLN A 62 17.57 13.38 -15.56
C GLN A 62 17.31 13.95 -16.96
N GLY A 63 16.25 14.77 -17.12
CA GLY A 63 15.92 15.38 -18.41
C GLY A 63 15.16 14.46 -19.37
N MET A 64 14.63 13.33 -18.89
CA MET A 64 13.82 12.42 -19.69
C MET A 64 12.33 12.69 -19.41
N PRO A 65 11.54 13.16 -20.40
CA PRO A 65 10.14 13.54 -20.19
C PRO A 65 9.23 12.30 -20.12
N THR A 66 8.97 11.83 -18.91
CA THR A 66 8.20 10.63 -18.60
C THR A 66 6.82 10.91 -17.97
N ASN A 67 6.55 12.15 -17.58
CA ASN A 67 5.35 12.54 -16.85
C ASN A 67 4.07 12.22 -17.64
N GLN A 68 4.04 12.53 -18.94
CA GLN A 68 2.86 12.23 -19.76
C GLN A 68 2.61 10.72 -19.87
N SER A 69 3.66 9.91 -20.07
CA SER A 69 3.55 8.45 -20.08
C SER A 69 3.03 7.90 -18.76
N TYR A 70 3.54 8.43 -17.63
CA TYR A 70 3.06 8.07 -16.29
C TYR A 70 1.59 8.43 -16.10
N VAL A 71 1.16 9.65 -16.47
CA VAL A 71 -0.24 10.09 -16.36
C VAL A 71 -1.17 9.24 -17.21
N ASN A 72 -0.76 8.91 -18.43
CA ASN A 72 -1.52 8.03 -19.33
C ASN A 72 -1.66 6.62 -18.75
N TRP A 73 -0.59 6.09 -18.16
CA TRP A 73 -0.62 4.81 -17.47
C TRP A 73 -1.50 4.84 -16.22
N LEU A 74 -1.37 5.87 -15.39
CA LEU A 74 -2.17 6.07 -14.19
C LEU A 74 -3.66 6.15 -14.52
N THR A 75 -4.03 6.85 -15.59
CA THR A 75 -5.42 6.92 -16.06
C THR A 75 -5.98 5.53 -16.40
N LYS A 76 -5.17 4.66 -17.01
CA LYS A 76 -5.59 3.30 -17.40
C LYS A 76 -5.60 2.32 -16.23
N SER A 77 -4.72 2.52 -15.25
CA SER A 77 -4.50 1.58 -14.16
C SER A 77 -5.10 2.02 -12.82
N GLY A 78 -5.51 3.28 -12.68
CA GLY A 78 -5.88 3.91 -11.41
C GLY A 78 -6.97 3.20 -10.61
N THR A 79 -7.87 2.47 -11.27
CA THR A 79 -8.87 1.61 -10.60
C THR A 79 -8.20 0.61 -9.66
N HIS A 80 -7.11 -0.02 -10.06
CA HIS A 80 -6.37 -0.96 -9.21
C HIS A 80 -5.78 -0.30 -7.96
N PHE A 81 -5.38 0.97 -8.06
CA PHE A 81 -4.90 1.72 -6.90
C PHE A 81 -6.04 1.99 -5.93
N SER A 82 -7.18 2.44 -6.43
CA SER A 82 -8.38 2.70 -5.63
C SER A 82 -8.88 1.42 -4.92
N GLU A 83 -8.91 0.30 -5.64
CA GLU A 83 -9.26 -1.02 -5.08
C GLU A 83 -8.29 -1.46 -3.98
N ALA A 84 -6.99 -1.26 -4.20
CA ALA A 84 -5.96 -1.60 -3.22
C ALA A 84 -6.08 -0.73 -1.95
N LEU A 85 -6.30 0.58 -2.09
CA LEU A 85 -6.55 1.47 -0.96
C LEU A 85 -7.80 1.05 -0.17
N SER A 86 -8.87 0.69 -0.86
CA SER A 86 -10.12 0.21 -0.25
C SER A 86 -9.92 -1.10 0.50
N ALA A 87 -9.11 -2.02 -0.05
CA ALA A 87 -8.76 -3.28 0.61
C ALA A 87 -7.92 -3.06 1.88
N VAL A 88 -6.98 -2.11 1.85
CA VAL A 88 -6.22 -1.69 3.05
C VAL A 88 -7.15 -1.12 4.12
N GLU A 89 -8.04 -0.19 3.77
CA GLU A 89 -9.00 0.39 4.71
C GLU A 89 -9.92 -0.68 5.31
N LYS A 90 -10.40 -1.62 4.49
CA LYS A 90 -11.24 -2.74 4.95
C LYS A 90 -10.50 -3.64 5.93
N GLU A 91 -9.22 -3.94 5.67
CA GLU A 91 -8.42 -4.75 6.59
C GLU A 91 -8.20 -4.05 7.92
N VAL A 92 -7.85 -2.76 7.88
CA VAL A 92 -7.69 -1.93 9.10
C VAL A 92 -9.01 -1.85 9.87
N GLY A 93 -10.15 -1.72 9.17
CA GLY A 93 -11.48 -1.67 9.77
C GLY A 93 -11.87 -2.92 10.57
N LYS A 94 -11.25 -4.08 10.32
CA LYS A 94 -11.45 -5.30 11.13
C LYS A 94 -10.97 -5.14 12.57
N GLN A 95 -10.15 -4.14 12.87
CA GLN A 95 -9.64 -3.86 14.22
C GLN A 95 -10.57 -2.93 15.04
N ALA A 96 -11.82 -2.71 14.58
CA ALA A 96 -12.81 -1.87 15.23
C ALA A 96 -12.36 -0.40 15.45
N VAL A 97 -11.53 0.11 14.55
CA VAL A 97 -11.07 1.51 14.56
C VAL A 97 -12.03 2.41 13.78
N SER A 98 -12.03 3.71 14.11
CA SER A 98 -12.91 4.69 13.46
C SER A 98 -12.60 4.85 11.97
N LYS A 99 -13.51 5.48 11.21
CA LYS A 99 -13.26 5.79 9.79
C LYS A 99 -12.10 6.76 9.60
N ASP A 100 -11.93 7.72 10.51
CA ASP A 100 -10.81 8.64 10.49
C ASP A 100 -9.49 7.90 10.73
N ASP A 101 -9.46 6.96 11.68
CA ASP A 101 -8.29 6.11 11.92
C ASP A 101 -7.94 5.21 10.72
N GLN A 102 -8.94 4.73 9.98
CA GLN A 102 -8.72 3.97 8.73
C GLN A 102 -8.03 4.82 7.67
N ILE A 103 -8.46 6.07 7.50
CA ILE A 103 -7.86 7.02 6.55
C ILE A 103 -6.43 7.36 6.96
N VAL A 104 -6.19 7.59 8.26
CA VAL A 104 -4.84 7.85 8.79
C VAL A 104 -3.94 6.64 8.60
N ALA A 105 -4.41 5.43 8.91
CA ALA A 105 -3.64 4.21 8.73
C ALA A 105 -3.28 3.98 7.26
N ARG A 106 -4.25 4.16 6.34
CA ARG A 106 -4.01 4.12 4.89
C ARG A 106 -2.92 5.11 4.47
N ALA A 107 -3.00 6.36 4.93
CA ALA A 107 -2.01 7.38 4.60
C ALA A 107 -0.60 7.01 5.11
N ILE A 108 -0.49 6.45 6.32
CA ILE A 108 0.78 5.96 6.88
C ILE A 108 1.33 4.81 6.02
N ILE A 109 0.51 3.83 5.67
CA ILE A 109 0.93 2.68 4.84
C ILE A 109 1.45 3.16 3.48
N VAL A 110 0.72 4.03 2.79
CA VAL A 110 1.15 4.60 1.50
C VAL A 110 2.45 5.39 1.66
N LYS A 111 2.59 6.17 2.73
CA LYS A 111 3.80 6.95 3.01
C LYS A 111 5.03 6.05 3.21
N GLU A 112 4.92 4.98 4.00
CA GLU A 112 6.03 4.04 4.22
C GLU A 112 6.41 3.28 2.94
N ILE A 113 5.41 2.90 2.13
CA ILE A 113 5.65 2.30 0.82
C ILE A 113 6.33 3.29 -0.12
N SER A 114 5.85 4.53 -0.18
CA SER A 114 6.45 5.61 -0.98
C SER A 114 7.91 5.84 -0.59
N LYS A 115 8.22 5.89 0.71
CA LYS A 115 9.59 6.04 1.21
C LYS A 115 10.47 4.88 0.75
N SER A 116 9.98 3.65 0.89
CA SER A 116 10.69 2.44 0.44
C SER A 116 10.95 2.45 -1.07
N ALA A 117 10.00 2.90 -1.88
CA ALA A 117 10.14 3.04 -3.32
C ALA A 117 11.20 4.09 -3.70
N GLN A 118 11.23 5.24 -3.01
CA GLN A 118 12.27 6.25 -3.19
C GLN A 118 13.66 5.73 -2.83
N GLU A 119 13.78 5.02 -1.70
CA GLU A 119 15.04 4.42 -1.26
C GLU A 119 15.52 3.32 -2.22
N TYR A 120 14.60 2.55 -2.80
CA TYR A 120 14.93 1.56 -3.82
C TYR A 120 15.51 2.25 -5.07
N LEU A 121 14.84 3.29 -5.57
CA LEU A 121 15.27 4.01 -6.78
C LEU A 121 16.54 4.82 -6.57
N SER A 122 16.78 5.37 -5.38
CA SER A 122 18.04 6.07 -5.09
C SER A 122 19.24 5.13 -5.10
N LYS A 123 19.03 3.84 -4.78
CA LYS A 123 20.08 2.81 -4.77
C LYS A 123 20.24 2.08 -6.11
N LYS A 124 19.13 1.79 -6.79
CA LYS A 124 19.11 0.95 -7.99
C LYS A 124 18.95 1.73 -9.28
N GLY A 125 18.41 2.94 -9.21
CA GLY A 125 17.98 3.69 -10.38
C GLY A 125 16.86 2.99 -11.15
N VAL A 126 16.60 3.51 -12.34
CA VAL A 126 15.70 2.93 -13.33
C VAL A 126 16.22 3.31 -14.72
N ASP A 127 16.05 2.42 -15.69
CA ASP A 127 16.42 2.72 -17.08
C ASP A 127 15.38 3.65 -17.71
N CYS A 128 15.71 4.94 -17.76
CA CYS A 128 14.79 5.97 -18.24
C CYS A 128 14.52 5.91 -19.75
N ALA A 129 15.42 5.31 -20.54
CA ALA A 129 15.16 5.10 -21.97
C ALA A 129 14.07 4.03 -22.19
N MET A 130 13.89 3.14 -21.21
CA MET A 130 12.95 2.03 -21.24
C MET A 130 11.70 2.29 -20.39
N PHE A 131 11.44 3.53 -19.98
CA PHE A 131 10.38 3.86 -19.03
C PHE A 131 9.00 3.34 -19.44
N ASP A 132 8.60 3.46 -20.71
CA ASP A 132 7.31 2.95 -21.19
C ASP A 132 7.23 1.41 -21.09
N SER A 133 8.33 0.70 -21.36
CA SER A 133 8.41 -0.76 -21.20
C SER A 133 8.30 -1.17 -19.72
N ILE A 134 8.84 -0.35 -18.83
CA ILE A 134 8.74 -0.54 -17.39
C ILE A 134 7.28 -0.34 -16.93
N LEU A 135 6.58 0.67 -17.45
CA LEU A 135 5.13 0.84 -17.21
C LEU A 135 4.30 -0.34 -17.70
N LEU A 136 4.66 -0.95 -18.84
CA LEU A 136 4.01 -2.19 -19.29
C LEU A 136 4.26 -3.34 -18.31
N THR A 137 5.47 -3.43 -17.76
CA THR A 137 5.81 -4.45 -16.75
C THR A 137 5.00 -4.24 -15.47
N TYR A 138 4.91 -3.01 -14.98
CA TYR A 138 4.03 -2.65 -13.85
C TYR A 138 2.57 -3.00 -14.12
N SER A 139 2.08 -2.74 -15.33
CA SER A 139 0.71 -3.11 -15.74
C SER A 139 0.44 -4.62 -15.65
N ARG A 140 1.45 -5.46 -15.91
CA ARG A 140 1.30 -6.92 -15.75
C ARG A 140 1.21 -7.32 -14.29
N PHE A 141 2.02 -6.72 -13.42
CA PHE A 141 1.94 -6.96 -11.97
C PHE A 141 0.59 -6.55 -11.38
N LEU A 142 -0.04 -5.50 -11.89
CA LEU A 142 -1.36 -5.06 -11.42
C LEU A 142 -2.50 -6.04 -11.76
N LYS A 143 -2.31 -6.92 -12.74
CA LYS A 143 -3.32 -7.90 -13.18
C LYS A 143 -3.23 -9.25 -12.47
N GLN A 144 -2.14 -9.46 -11.73
CA GLN A 144 -1.98 -10.61 -10.83
C GLN A 144 -2.77 -10.36 -9.53
#